data_AF-A0A3C0G473-F1
#
_entry.id   AF-A0A3C0G473-F1
#
_cell.length_a   1.000
_cell.length_b   1.000
_cell.length_c   1.000
_cell.angle_alpha   90.00
_cell.angle_beta   90.00
_cell.angle_gamma   90.00
#
_symmetry.space_group_name_H-M   'P 1'
#
loop_
_entity.id
_entity.type
_entity.pdbx_description
1 polymer ?
#
loop_
_entity_poly.entity_id
_entity_poly.type
_entity_poly.pdbx_seq_one_letter_code
_entity_poly.pdbx_strand_id
1 'polypeptide(L)'
;IQLKPHQNTAQHFFHKRNEYKRLCKTTEWRSQFSPTKEGYLKQEYEQDIQRLHKEIEEANPNIIIAMGSLSLWAVTGLDKVGTYRGATLMTSLLSKSYKVLATYSPVSVVKNFKWRPHVASDLMKAKYESSTNKIEHTEREIWIEPTLSDLDTFYNKYISKANHNNPLAFDIETAEGSIVCIGFAPNPRTAIVVPFRDKNTDTQNYWKATEEVAAWQWVRKILEDEEIVKVAQNQLYDISWLAHKQKIKVKGITHDTMHAQHSLQPEQEKGLGFLGSIYTNESAWKTLAKFSKSTKADE
;
A
#
# COMPACT_ATOMS: atom_id res chain seq x y z
N ILE A 1 -27.16 8.36 -36.20
CA ILE A 1 -26.97 8.95 -34.85
C ILE A 1 -25.64 8.43 -34.34
N GLN A 2 -24.64 9.31 -34.20
CA GLN A 2 -23.31 8.88 -33.78
C GLN A 2 -23.39 8.50 -32.30
N LEU A 3 -23.51 7.19 -32.04
CA LEU A 3 -23.35 6.58 -30.73
C LEU A 3 -21.89 6.77 -30.30
N LYS A 4 -21.50 7.99 -29.91
CA LYS A 4 -20.38 8.10 -28.97
C LYS A 4 -20.96 7.58 -27.66
N PRO A 5 -20.58 6.38 -27.19
CA PRO A 5 -21.01 5.95 -25.86
C PRO A 5 -20.62 7.06 -24.87
N HIS A 6 -21.38 7.18 -23.77
CA HIS A 6 -21.11 8.11 -22.66
C HIS A 6 -19.76 7.80 -21.93
N GLN A 7 -18.77 7.24 -22.62
CA GLN A 7 -17.41 6.93 -22.16
C GLN A 7 -16.70 8.13 -21.52
N ASN A 8 -17.08 9.36 -21.89
CA ASN A 8 -16.52 10.58 -21.27
C ASN A 8 -17.21 10.99 -19.97
N THR A 9 -18.28 10.32 -19.55
CA THR A 9 -19.05 10.67 -18.36
C THR A 9 -19.47 9.42 -17.60
N ALA A 10 -18.52 8.86 -16.83
CA ALA A 10 -18.73 7.67 -16.02
C ALA A 10 -20.03 7.74 -15.19
N GLN A 11 -20.39 8.92 -14.65
CA GLN A 11 -21.63 9.15 -13.90
C GLN A 11 -22.91 8.62 -14.59
N HIS A 12 -22.95 8.54 -15.91
CA HIS A 12 -24.11 8.00 -16.64
C HIS A 12 -24.47 6.56 -16.23
N PHE A 13 -23.45 5.76 -15.90
CA PHE A 13 -23.59 4.35 -15.55
C PHE A 13 -23.90 4.12 -14.05
N PHE A 14 -23.88 5.18 -13.23
CA PHE A 14 -24.01 5.06 -11.78
C PHE A 14 -25.15 5.92 -11.23
N HIS A 15 -25.91 5.39 -10.28
CA HIS A 15 -26.73 6.20 -9.38
C HIS A 15 -25.83 6.87 -8.34
N LYS A 16 -26.03 8.18 -8.11
CA LYS A 16 -25.40 8.86 -6.99
C LYS A 16 -25.84 8.20 -5.67
N ARG A 17 -25.00 8.27 -4.63
CA ARG A 17 -25.28 7.62 -3.32
C ARG A 17 -26.68 7.94 -2.75
N ASN A 18 -27.11 9.21 -2.82
CA ASN A 18 -28.43 9.64 -2.31
C ASN A 18 -29.58 9.11 -3.16
N GLU A 19 -29.38 8.97 -4.46
CA GLU A 19 -30.35 8.40 -5.39
C GLU A 19 -30.50 6.90 -5.15
N TYR A 20 -29.38 6.18 -5.06
CA TYR A 20 -29.37 4.76 -4.71
C TYR A 20 -30.06 4.49 -3.37
N LYS A 21 -29.78 5.29 -2.33
CA LYS A 21 -30.46 5.17 -1.02
C LYS A 21 -31.98 5.36 -1.11
N ARG A 22 -32.46 6.23 -2.00
CA ARG A 22 -33.91 6.42 -2.22
C ARG A 22 -34.52 5.22 -2.95
N LEU A 23 -33.85 4.74 -4.01
CA LEU A 23 -34.27 3.54 -4.76
C LEU A 23 -34.35 2.29 -3.89
N CYS A 24 -33.40 2.12 -2.97
CA CYS A 24 -33.39 0.98 -2.03
C CYS A 24 -34.62 0.94 -1.10
N LYS A 25 -35.35 2.05 -0.93
CA LYS A 25 -36.60 2.10 -0.14
C LYS A 25 -37.83 1.63 -0.92
N THR A 26 -37.78 1.70 -2.24
CA THR A 26 -38.92 1.43 -3.13
C THR A 26 -38.71 0.18 -3.98
N THR A 27 -37.50 -0.40 -3.98
CA THR A 27 -37.13 -1.57 -4.79
C THR A 27 -36.33 -2.56 -3.95
N GLU A 28 -36.43 -3.84 -4.29
CA GLU A 28 -35.65 -4.91 -3.65
C GLU A 28 -34.24 -5.05 -4.23
N TRP A 29 -34.01 -4.58 -5.46
CA TRP A 29 -32.70 -4.66 -6.12
C TRP A 29 -31.60 -3.96 -5.32
N ARG A 30 -30.42 -4.59 -5.29
CA ARG A 30 -29.19 -4.04 -4.70
C ARG A 30 -28.05 -4.29 -5.68
N SER A 31 -27.23 -3.28 -5.90
CA SER A 31 -26.03 -3.39 -6.75
C SER A 31 -25.13 -4.49 -6.20
N GLN A 32 -24.79 -5.45 -7.06
CA GLN A 32 -23.88 -6.55 -6.72
C GLN A 32 -22.42 -6.10 -6.64
N PHE A 33 -22.11 -4.95 -7.26
CA PHE A 33 -20.76 -4.41 -7.35
C PHE A 33 -20.49 -3.34 -6.29
N SER A 34 -19.23 -3.25 -5.85
CA SER A 34 -18.77 -2.22 -4.92
C SER A 34 -19.04 -0.81 -5.47
N PRO A 35 -19.36 0.18 -4.63
CA PRO A 35 -19.56 1.54 -5.10
C PRO A 35 -18.24 2.16 -5.57
N THR A 36 -18.34 3.08 -6.52
CA THR A 36 -17.24 3.97 -6.93
C THR A 36 -17.40 5.36 -6.30
N LYS A 37 -16.47 6.26 -6.61
CA LYS A 37 -16.63 7.70 -6.43
C LYS A 37 -17.94 8.23 -7.05
N GLU A 38 -18.36 7.69 -8.20
CA GLU A 38 -19.54 8.16 -8.92
C GLU A 38 -20.85 7.53 -8.40
N GLY A 39 -20.75 6.48 -7.59
CA GLY A 39 -21.86 5.88 -6.86
C GLY A 39 -22.03 4.38 -7.11
N TYR A 40 -23.27 3.92 -7.21
CA TYR A 40 -23.61 2.50 -7.38
C TYR A 40 -23.99 2.21 -8.84
N LEU A 41 -23.49 1.11 -9.41
CA LEU A 41 -23.81 0.74 -10.79
C LEU A 41 -25.31 0.57 -10.94
N LYS A 42 -25.90 1.09 -12.03
CA LYS A 42 -27.32 0.88 -12.31
C LYS A 42 -27.57 -0.55 -12.76
N GLN A 43 -28.75 -1.08 -12.42
CA GLN A 43 -29.14 -2.46 -12.72
C GLN A 43 -29.00 -2.80 -14.22
N GLU A 44 -29.38 -1.88 -15.12
CA GLU A 44 -29.32 -2.14 -16.57
C GLU A 44 -27.90 -2.38 -17.12
N TYR A 45 -26.85 -1.99 -16.38
CA TYR A 45 -25.45 -2.13 -16.78
C TYR A 45 -24.73 -3.29 -16.08
N GLU A 46 -25.38 -4.00 -15.16
CA GLU A 46 -24.77 -5.18 -14.50
C GLU A 46 -24.40 -6.28 -15.50
N GLN A 47 -25.23 -6.46 -16.53
CA GLN A 47 -24.99 -7.40 -17.63
C GLN A 47 -23.70 -7.12 -18.41
N ASP A 48 -23.29 -5.84 -18.52
CA ASP A 48 -22.07 -5.48 -19.25
C ASP A 48 -20.81 -5.89 -18.48
N ILE A 49 -20.86 -5.82 -17.14
CA ILE A 49 -19.76 -6.29 -16.29
C ILE A 49 -19.71 -7.82 -16.29
N GLN A 50 -20.86 -8.49 -16.23
CA GLN A 50 -20.92 -9.96 -16.34
C GLN A 50 -20.40 -10.45 -17.70
N ARG A 51 -20.74 -9.76 -18.80
CA ARG A 51 -20.19 -10.04 -20.13
C ARG A 51 -18.67 -9.88 -20.14
N LEU A 52 -18.15 -8.77 -19.60
CA LEU A 52 -16.70 -8.54 -19.48
C LEU A 52 -16.00 -9.66 -18.69
N HIS A 53 -16.58 -10.07 -17.56
CA HIS A 53 -16.03 -11.15 -16.74
C HIS A 53 -15.95 -12.47 -17.52
N LYS A 54 -17.01 -12.81 -18.24
CA LYS A 54 -17.05 -13.99 -19.11
C LYS A 54 -15.99 -13.91 -20.23
N GLU A 55 -15.87 -12.77 -20.91
CA GLU A 55 -14.86 -12.56 -21.95
C GLU A 55 -13.42 -12.73 -21.41
N ILE A 56 -13.14 -12.23 -20.20
CA ILE A 56 -11.85 -12.42 -19.54
C ILE A 56 -11.61 -13.90 -19.23
N GLU A 57 -12.60 -14.61 -18.72
CA GLU A 57 -12.48 -16.03 -18.37
C GLU A 57 -12.29 -16.93 -19.60
N GLU A 58 -12.97 -16.63 -20.70
CA GLU A 58 -12.81 -17.32 -21.98
C GLU A 58 -11.42 -17.06 -22.58
N ALA A 59 -10.91 -15.83 -22.47
CA ALA A 59 -9.56 -15.48 -22.90
C ALA A 59 -8.46 -16.09 -22.01
N ASN A 60 -8.79 -16.39 -20.74
CA ASN A 60 -7.90 -16.97 -19.73
C ASN A 60 -6.48 -16.32 -19.70
N PRO A 61 -6.37 -14.99 -19.51
CA PRO A 61 -5.10 -14.29 -19.58
C PRO A 61 -4.23 -14.55 -18.35
N ASN A 62 -2.90 -14.44 -18.50
CA ASN A 62 -2.00 -14.44 -17.34
C ASN A 62 -2.09 -13.13 -16.53
N ILE A 63 -2.41 -12.02 -17.19
CA ILE A 63 -2.53 -10.69 -16.57
C ILE A 63 -3.56 -9.83 -17.30
N ILE A 64 -4.33 -9.07 -16.54
CA ILE A 64 -5.29 -8.07 -16.99
C ILE A 64 -4.66 -6.68 -16.79
N ILE A 65 -4.56 -5.89 -17.86
CA ILE A 65 -4.06 -4.52 -17.77
C ILE A 65 -5.25 -3.57 -17.66
N ALA A 66 -5.52 -3.09 -16.44
CA ALA A 66 -6.63 -2.20 -16.15
C ALA A 66 -6.23 -0.73 -16.37
N MET A 67 -6.57 -0.19 -17.54
CA MET A 67 -6.25 1.19 -17.90
C MET A 67 -7.34 2.18 -17.45
N GLY A 68 -7.13 2.85 -16.33
CA GLY A 68 -8.06 3.83 -15.74
C GLY A 68 -8.90 3.30 -14.57
N SER A 69 -9.59 4.21 -13.88
CA SER A 69 -10.36 3.89 -12.67
C SER A 69 -11.53 2.94 -12.90
N LEU A 70 -12.27 3.10 -14.01
CA LEU A 70 -13.47 2.29 -14.26
C LEU A 70 -13.12 0.84 -14.63
N SER A 71 -12.06 0.64 -15.42
CA SER A 71 -11.58 -0.70 -15.77
C SER A 71 -10.98 -1.39 -14.55
N LEU A 72 -10.21 -0.68 -13.73
CA LEU A 72 -9.70 -1.21 -12.46
C LEU A 72 -10.86 -1.64 -11.56
N TRP A 73 -11.89 -0.80 -11.42
CA TRP A 73 -13.04 -1.10 -10.58
C TRP A 73 -13.82 -2.31 -11.10
N ALA A 74 -14.05 -2.39 -12.40
CA ALA A 74 -14.82 -3.48 -13.00
C ALA A 74 -14.19 -4.86 -12.73
N VAL A 75 -12.86 -4.92 -12.62
CA VAL A 75 -12.13 -6.19 -12.40
C VAL A 75 -11.60 -6.38 -10.98
N THR A 76 -11.59 -5.36 -10.10
CA THR A 76 -11.08 -5.51 -8.72
C THR A 76 -11.97 -4.93 -7.62
N GLY A 77 -12.95 -4.10 -7.98
CA GLY A 77 -13.74 -3.29 -7.03
C GLY A 77 -13.02 -2.02 -6.54
N LEU A 78 -11.77 -1.80 -6.94
CA LEU A 78 -10.96 -0.63 -6.57
C LEU A 78 -11.03 0.45 -7.65
N ASP A 79 -11.19 1.72 -7.29
CA ASP A 79 -11.39 2.81 -8.28
C ASP A 79 -10.32 3.92 -8.25
N LYS A 80 -9.29 3.76 -7.41
CA LYS A 80 -8.20 4.75 -7.25
C LYS A 80 -6.96 4.38 -8.05
N VAL A 81 -7.02 4.54 -9.38
CA VAL A 81 -5.91 4.17 -10.28
C VAL A 81 -4.55 4.75 -9.85
N GLY A 82 -4.50 6.00 -9.38
CA GLY A 82 -3.25 6.63 -8.94
C GLY A 82 -2.63 5.96 -7.71
N THR A 83 -3.42 5.29 -6.87
CA THR A 83 -2.95 4.54 -5.70
C THR A 83 -2.43 3.16 -6.07
N TYR A 84 -3.07 2.50 -7.04
CA TYR A 84 -2.84 1.10 -7.36
C TYR A 84 -1.99 0.87 -8.61
N ARG A 85 -1.69 1.93 -9.38
CA ARG A 85 -0.92 1.79 -10.62
C ARG A 85 0.46 1.19 -10.34
N GLY A 86 0.93 0.35 -11.25
CA GLY A 86 2.23 -0.31 -11.15
C GLY A 86 2.33 -1.40 -10.08
N ALA A 87 1.32 -1.57 -9.21
CA ALA A 87 1.23 -2.73 -8.34
C ALA A 87 0.53 -3.89 -9.07
N THR A 88 1.04 -5.11 -8.87
CA THR A 88 0.37 -6.33 -9.33
C THR A 88 -0.60 -6.77 -8.24
N LEU A 89 -1.89 -6.77 -8.58
CA LEU A 89 -2.99 -7.16 -7.70
C LEU A 89 -3.56 -8.51 -8.10
N MET A 90 -4.30 -9.14 -7.18
CA MET A 90 -5.18 -10.27 -7.49
C MET A 90 -6.62 -9.83 -7.48
N THR A 91 -7.38 -10.30 -8.46
CA THR A 91 -8.85 -10.19 -8.41
C THR A 91 -9.49 -11.44 -7.81
N SER A 92 -10.55 -11.20 -7.03
CA SER A 92 -11.48 -12.20 -6.51
C SER A 92 -12.91 -12.02 -7.07
N LEU A 93 -13.11 -11.11 -8.04
CA LEU A 93 -14.42 -10.86 -8.64
C LEU A 93 -14.74 -11.82 -9.80
N LEU A 94 -13.75 -12.56 -10.28
CA LEU A 94 -13.86 -13.56 -11.34
C LEU A 94 -13.87 -14.97 -10.72
N SER A 95 -14.32 -15.97 -11.47
CA SER A 95 -14.38 -17.37 -11.01
C SER A 95 -13.00 -17.95 -10.64
N LYS A 96 -11.94 -17.41 -11.25
CA LYS A 96 -10.54 -17.70 -10.95
C LYS A 96 -9.82 -16.42 -10.58
N SER A 97 -8.73 -16.56 -9.84
CA SER A 97 -7.90 -15.39 -9.54
C SER A 97 -6.96 -15.08 -10.70
N TYR A 98 -6.98 -13.83 -11.13
CA TYR A 98 -6.13 -13.30 -12.19
C TYR A 98 -5.27 -12.16 -11.68
N LYS A 99 -4.07 -12.02 -12.25
CA LYS A 99 -3.23 -10.85 -12.00
C LYS A 99 -3.85 -9.64 -12.66
N VAL A 100 -3.90 -8.53 -11.95
CA VAL A 100 -4.35 -7.24 -12.47
C VAL A 100 -3.26 -6.22 -12.24
N LEU A 101 -2.83 -5.55 -13.31
CA LEU A 101 -1.94 -4.40 -13.20
C LEU A 101 -2.70 -3.15 -13.66
N ALA A 102 -2.83 -2.19 -12.74
CA ALA A 102 -3.48 -0.93 -13.02
C ALA A 102 -2.51 0.06 -13.68
N THR A 103 -3.00 0.88 -14.60
CA THR A 103 -2.26 2.03 -15.12
C THR A 103 -3.20 3.13 -15.61
N TYR A 104 -2.69 4.31 -15.94
CA TYR A 104 -3.52 5.41 -16.42
C TYR A 104 -4.14 5.11 -17.79
N SER A 105 -5.36 5.61 -17.99
CA SER A 105 -6.03 5.47 -19.29
C SER A 105 -5.31 6.26 -20.40
N PRO A 106 -5.41 5.86 -21.68
CA PRO A 106 -4.85 6.63 -22.78
C PRO A 106 -5.34 8.09 -22.81
N VAL A 107 -6.64 8.32 -22.55
CA VAL A 107 -7.23 9.66 -22.48
C VAL A 107 -6.61 10.49 -21.35
N SER A 108 -6.38 9.87 -20.20
CA SER A 108 -5.71 10.50 -19.05
C SER A 108 -4.28 10.92 -19.37
N VAL A 109 -3.52 10.07 -20.08
CA VAL A 109 -2.13 10.37 -20.50
C VAL A 109 -2.09 11.50 -21.53
N VAL A 110 -3.03 11.53 -22.49
CA VAL A 110 -3.10 12.64 -23.47
C VAL A 110 -3.38 13.97 -22.76
N LYS A 111 -4.23 13.97 -21.73
CA LYS A 111 -4.52 15.17 -20.92
C LYS A 111 -3.36 15.56 -19.99
N ASN A 112 -2.63 14.57 -19.47
CA ASN A 112 -1.49 14.78 -18.60
C ASN A 112 -0.30 13.93 -19.06
N PHE A 113 0.48 14.48 -20.00
CA PHE A 113 1.56 13.75 -20.64
C PHE A 113 2.70 13.37 -19.69
N LYS A 114 2.79 14.01 -18.52
CA LYS A 114 3.73 13.64 -17.43
C LYS A 114 3.50 12.21 -16.94
N TRP A 115 2.33 11.63 -17.17
CA TRP A 115 2.02 10.24 -16.81
C TRP A 115 2.53 9.21 -17.81
N ARG A 116 2.99 9.61 -19.00
CA ARG A 116 3.50 8.68 -20.02
C ARG A 116 4.63 7.78 -19.50
N PRO A 117 5.66 8.27 -18.78
CA PRO A 117 6.71 7.42 -18.23
C PRO A 117 6.17 6.40 -17.22
N HIS A 118 5.16 6.77 -16.43
CA HIS A 118 4.51 5.85 -15.48
C HIS A 118 3.83 4.70 -16.21
N VAL A 119 3.06 5.00 -17.27
CA VAL A 119 2.41 3.97 -18.09
C VAL A 119 3.44 3.07 -18.77
N ALA A 120 4.54 3.64 -19.27
CA ALA A 120 5.62 2.83 -19.85
C ALA A 120 6.23 1.86 -18.82
N SER A 121 6.52 2.33 -17.61
CA SER A 121 7.02 1.50 -16.51
C SER A 121 6.03 0.38 -16.13
N ASP A 122 4.75 0.75 -15.99
CA ASP A 122 3.65 -0.17 -15.67
C ASP A 122 3.53 -1.28 -16.73
N LEU A 123 3.62 -0.94 -18.02
CA LEU A 123 3.54 -1.91 -19.11
C LEU A 123 4.79 -2.80 -19.21
N MET A 124 5.98 -2.27 -18.92
CA MET A 124 7.20 -3.09 -18.84
C MET A 124 7.07 -4.14 -17.73
N LYS A 125 6.55 -3.75 -16.57
CA LYS A 125 6.23 -4.68 -15.48
C LYS A 125 5.16 -5.68 -15.88
N ALA A 126 4.08 -5.24 -16.54
CA ALA A 126 3.02 -6.13 -17.01
C ALA A 126 3.55 -7.20 -17.98
N LYS A 127 4.50 -6.84 -18.85
CA LYS A 127 5.17 -7.77 -19.76
C LYS A 127 6.02 -8.80 -19.02
N TYR A 128 6.72 -8.39 -17.95
CA TYR A 128 7.47 -9.32 -17.12
C TYR A 128 6.51 -10.29 -16.40
N GLU A 129 5.48 -9.75 -15.76
CA GLU A 129 4.47 -10.52 -15.03
C GLU A 129 3.67 -11.45 -15.94
N SER A 130 3.43 -11.11 -17.21
CA SER A 130 2.66 -11.98 -18.12
C SER A 130 3.35 -13.32 -18.43
N SER A 131 4.64 -13.48 -18.11
CA SER A 131 5.39 -14.73 -18.31
C SER A 131 4.92 -15.89 -17.44
N THR A 132 4.24 -15.61 -16.33
CA THR A 132 3.74 -16.60 -15.37
C THR A 132 2.35 -16.23 -14.88
N ASN A 133 1.54 -17.21 -14.52
CA ASN A 133 0.24 -16.98 -13.87
C ASN A 133 0.37 -16.84 -12.34
N LYS A 134 1.53 -17.20 -11.76
CA LYS A 134 1.79 -17.05 -10.33
C LYS A 134 2.13 -15.60 -10.02
N ILE A 135 1.67 -15.11 -8.87
CA ILE A 135 2.28 -13.94 -8.24
C ILE A 135 3.33 -14.42 -7.26
N GLU A 136 4.54 -13.91 -7.43
CA GLU A 136 5.61 -14.06 -6.44
C GLU A 136 5.59 -12.84 -5.53
N HIS A 137 4.87 -12.93 -4.41
CA HIS A 137 5.03 -11.98 -3.32
C HIS A 137 6.19 -12.41 -2.44
N THR A 138 6.90 -11.43 -1.88
CA THR A 138 7.90 -11.74 -0.86
C THR A 138 7.17 -12.09 0.43
N GLU A 139 7.17 -13.37 0.81
CA GLU A 139 6.72 -13.79 2.14
C GLU A 139 7.61 -13.15 3.21
N ARG A 140 6.95 -12.65 4.27
CA ARG A 140 7.59 -11.90 5.35
C ARG A 140 7.23 -12.48 6.70
N GLU A 141 8.24 -12.66 7.53
CA GLU A 141 8.12 -12.90 8.96
C GLU A 141 8.09 -11.54 9.68
N ILE A 142 6.98 -11.22 10.34
CA ILE A 142 6.83 -9.98 11.09
C ILE A 142 6.64 -10.32 12.57
N TRP A 143 7.60 -9.92 13.39
CA TRP A 143 7.56 -10.08 14.83
C TRP A 143 6.72 -8.92 15.39
N ILE A 144 5.45 -9.22 15.71
CA ILE A 144 4.50 -8.31 16.34
C ILE A 144 4.35 -8.67 17.80
N GLU A 145 3.97 -7.68 18.62
CA GLU A 145 3.79 -7.86 20.07
C GLU A 145 4.98 -8.63 20.72
N PRO A 146 6.24 -8.20 20.48
CA PRO A 146 7.39 -8.90 21.02
C PRO A 146 7.43 -8.80 22.55
N THR A 147 8.07 -9.77 23.18
CA THR A 147 8.57 -9.66 24.56
C THR A 147 9.97 -9.01 24.56
N LEU A 148 10.48 -8.61 25.73
CA LEU A 148 11.87 -8.13 25.83
C LEU A 148 12.90 -9.19 25.37
N SER A 149 12.62 -10.47 25.64
CA SER A 149 13.46 -11.57 25.17
C SER A 149 13.45 -11.70 23.65
N ASP A 150 12.33 -11.39 23.00
CA ASP A 150 12.24 -11.39 21.54
C ASP A 150 13.05 -10.25 20.94
N LEU A 151 13.08 -9.07 21.59
CA LEU A 151 13.92 -7.95 21.16
C LEU A 151 15.40 -8.35 21.13
N ASP A 152 15.89 -8.98 22.20
CA ASP A 152 17.28 -9.46 22.26
C ASP A 152 17.56 -10.56 21.25
N THR A 153 16.62 -11.50 21.09
CA THR A 153 16.72 -12.58 20.09
C THR A 153 16.79 -12.01 18.67
N PHE A 154 15.92 -11.06 18.34
CA PHE A 154 15.89 -10.40 17.05
C PHE A 154 17.18 -9.64 16.77
N TYR A 155 17.67 -8.89 17.76
CA TYR A 155 18.94 -8.17 17.67
C TYR A 155 20.09 -9.11 17.31
N ASN A 156 20.25 -10.18 18.09
CA ASN A 156 21.36 -11.13 17.90
C ASN A 156 21.26 -11.92 16.59
N LYS A 157 20.03 -12.21 16.13
CA LYS A 157 19.80 -13.00 14.93
C LYS A 157 19.92 -12.20 13.64
N TYR A 158 19.48 -10.94 13.64
CA TYR A 158 19.26 -10.21 12.39
C TYR A 158 19.95 -8.84 12.29
N ILE A 159 20.35 -8.22 13.39
CA ILE A 159 20.98 -6.90 13.37
C ILE A 159 22.50 -7.05 13.23
N SER A 160 23.08 -6.41 12.21
CA SER A 160 24.51 -6.46 11.92
C SER A 160 25.06 -5.06 11.67
N LYS A 161 26.31 -4.83 12.07
CA LYS A 161 27.06 -3.59 11.86
C LYS A 161 27.65 -3.48 10.46
N ALA A 162 28.09 -4.57 9.86
CA ALA A 162 28.66 -4.57 8.51
C ALA A 162 27.57 -4.62 7.41
N ASN A 163 26.56 -3.76 7.50
CA ASN A 163 25.33 -3.86 6.71
C ASN A 163 25.20 -2.79 5.59
N HIS A 164 26.30 -2.24 5.08
CA HIS A 164 26.27 -1.23 4.01
C HIS A 164 25.45 -1.62 2.77
N ASN A 165 25.47 -2.90 2.39
CA ASN A 165 24.72 -3.40 1.23
C ASN A 165 23.25 -3.73 1.56
N ASN A 166 22.92 -3.87 2.84
CA ASN A 166 21.57 -4.12 3.33
C ASN A 166 21.29 -3.22 4.55
N PRO A 167 21.15 -1.89 4.37
CA PRO A 167 20.90 -0.98 5.46
C PRO A 167 19.65 -1.39 6.26
N LEU A 168 19.71 -1.20 7.58
CA LEU A 168 18.59 -1.48 8.48
C LEU A 168 17.49 -0.46 8.25
N ALA A 169 16.35 -0.89 7.73
CA ALA A 169 15.19 -0.01 7.59
C ALA A 169 14.58 0.28 8.96
N PHE A 170 14.15 1.51 9.20
CA PHE A 170 13.34 1.87 10.36
C PHE A 170 12.25 2.90 9.99
N ASP A 171 11.18 2.90 10.77
CA ASP A 171 10.03 3.80 10.59
C ASP A 171 9.28 3.92 11.93
N ILE A 172 8.82 5.12 12.27
CA ILE A 172 7.97 5.34 13.46
C ILE A 172 6.51 5.57 13.07
N GLU A 173 5.61 5.10 13.90
CA GLU A 173 4.21 5.54 13.87
C GLU A 173 3.94 6.46 15.04
N THR A 174 3.17 7.51 14.81
CA THR A 174 2.83 8.52 15.83
C THR A 174 1.33 8.70 15.94
N ALA A 175 0.84 8.92 17.16
CA ALA A 175 -0.55 9.30 17.41
C ALA A 175 -0.62 10.15 18.68
N GLU A 176 -1.54 11.11 18.71
CA GLU A 176 -1.83 11.92 19.91
C GLU A 176 -0.57 12.55 20.54
N GLY A 177 0.41 12.92 19.70
CA GLY A 177 1.63 13.59 20.17
C GLY A 177 2.70 12.66 20.75
N SER A 178 2.56 11.33 20.66
CA SER A 178 3.56 10.34 21.07
C SER A 178 3.97 9.40 19.93
N ILE A 179 5.09 8.69 20.12
CA ILE A 179 5.49 7.57 19.26
C ILE A 179 4.73 6.34 19.76
N VAL A 180 3.91 5.72 18.90
CA VAL A 180 3.09 4.56 19.28
C VAL A 180 3.77 3.24 18.99
N CYS A 181 4.63 3.19 17.98
CA CYS A 181 5.52 2.06 17.73
C CYS A 181 6.70 2.49 16.84
N ILE A 182 7.72 1.63 16.76
CA ILE A 182 8.81 1.72 15.80
C ILE A 182 9.02 0.36 15.15
N GLY A 183 9.13 0.34 13.82
CA GLY A 183 9.47 -0.83 13.03
C GLY A 183 10.95 -0.87 12.67
N PHE A 184 11.52 -2.08 12.59
CA PHE A 184 12.84 -2.33 12.03
C PHE A 184 12.80 -3.48 11.03
N ALA A 185 13.44 -3.32 9.87
CA ALA A 185 13.55 -4.37 8.86
C ALA A 185 15.00 -4.51 8.36
N PRO A 186 15.77 -5.51 8.83
CA PRO A 186 17.16 -5.72 8.41
C PRO A 186 17.28 -6.30 7.00
N ASN A 187 16.19 -6.85 6.46
CA ASN A 187 16.14 -7.42 5.11
C ASN A 187 14.69 -7.43 4.58
N PRO A 188 14.46 -7.75 3.29
CA PRO A 188 13.11 -7.72 2.69
C PRO A 188 12.08 -8.72 3.24
N ARG A 189 12.52 -9.71 4.03
CA ARG A 189 11.73 -10.87 4.48
C ARG A 189 11.46 -10.88 5.98
N THR A 190 12.10 -10.03 6.76
CA THR A 190 11.96 -10.06 8.22
C THR A 190 11.84 -8.64 8.76
N ALA A 191 10.89 -8.44 9.66
CA ALA A 191 10.73 -7.18 10.39
C ALA A 191 10.30 -7.44 11.83
N ILE A 192 10.56 -6.47 12.71
CA ILE A 192 10.01 -6.41 14.05
C ILE A 192 9.31 -5.08 14.25
N VAL A 193 8.16 -5.09 14.92
CA VAL A 193 7.43 -3.90 15.35
C VAL A 193 7.49 -3.85 16.86
N VAL A 194 8.09 -2.79 17.41
CA VAL A 194 8.16 -2.55 18.85
C VAL A 194 7.04 -1.57 19.22
N PRO A 195 5.91 -2.03 19.77
CA PRO A 195 4.83 -1.16 20.21
C PRO A 195 5.20 -0.45 21.52
N PHE A 196 4.68 0.75 21.71
CA PHE A 196 4.75 1.51 22.97
C PHE A 196 3.36 1.91 23.48
N ARG A 197 2.32 1.69 22.67
CA ARG A 197 0.93 1.95 23.01
C ARG A 197 0.08 0.72 22.75
N ASP A 198 -0.84 0.44 23.67
CA ASP A 198 -1.87 -0.58 23.52
C ASP A 198 -3.18 -0.06 24.08
N LYS A 199 -4.18 0.20 23.22
CA LYS A 199 -5.48 0.75 23.65
C LYS A 199 -6.33 -0.25 24.44
N ASN A 200 -5.93 -1.52 24.48
CA ASN A 200 -6.66 -2.57 25.21
C ASN A 200 -6.24 -2.68 26.68
N THR A 201 -5.24 -1.90 27.13
CA THR A 201 -4.80 -1.86 28.53
C THR A 201 -5.32 -0.61 29.25
N ASP A 202 -5.50 -0.72 30.57
CA ASP A 202 -5.97 0.40 31.41
C ASP A 202 -5.03 1.62 31.35
N THR A 203 -3.72 1.37 31.23
CA THR A 203 -2.69 2.41 31.12
C THR A 203 -2.51 2.94 29.71
N GLN A 204 -3.15 2.31 28.72
CA GLN A 204 -2.91 2.48 27.29
C GLN A 204 -1.47 2.22 26.82
N ASN A 205 -0.63 1.61 27.66
CA ASN A 205 0.75 1.27 27.33
C ASN A 205 0.86 -0.22 27.05
N TYR A 206 1.72 -0.56 26.08
CA TYR A 206 2.01 -1.96 25.77
C TYR A 206 2.92 -2.60 26.84
N TRP A 207 3.98 -1.88 27.23
CA TRP A 207 4.93 -2.34 28.24
C TRP A 207 4.48 -1.92 29.64
N LYS A 208 4.87 -2.71 30.65
CA LYS A 208 4.86 -2.19 32.03
C LYS A 208 5.89 -1.07 32.16
N ALA A 209 5.67 -0.13 33.09
CA ALA A 209 6.55 1.02 33.27
C ALA A 209 8.04 0.64 33.45
N THR A 210 8.34 -0.49 34.11
CA THR A 210 9.70 -0.99 34.30
C THR A 210 10.31 -1.60 33.03
N GLU A 211 9.49 -2.15 32.15
CA GLU A 211 9.91 -2.82 30.91
C GLU A 211 10.03 -1.83 29.74
N GLU A 212 9.21 -0.79 29.72
CA GLU A 212 9.21 0.21 28.65
C GLU A 212 10.58 0.90 28.51
N VAL A 213 11.23 1.17 29.65
CA VAL A 213 12.59 1.73 29.67
C VAL A 213 13.58 0.81 28.97
N ALA A 214 13.47 -0.51 29.18
CA ALA A 214 14.34 -1.49 28.52
C ALA A 214 14.06 -1.56 27.02
N ALA A 215 12.78 -1.51 26.59
CA ALA A 215 12.41 -1.46 25.19
C ALA A 215 12.97 -0.20 24.50
N TRP A 216 12.85 0.99 25.12
CA TRP A 216 13.45 2.22 24.59
C TRP A 216 14.99 2.19 24.59
N GLN A 217 15.62 1.56 25.59
CA GLN A 217 17.07 1.35 25.60
C GLN A 217 17.52 0.45 24.45
N TRP A 218 16.74 -0.59 24.13
CA TRP A 218 16.99 -1.44 22.98
C TRP A 218 16.88 -0.67 21.65
N VAL A 219 15.84 0.16 21.50
CA VAL A 219 15.71 1.06 20.33
C VAL A 219 16.89 2.02 20.24
N ARG A 220 17.29 2.65 21.36
CA ARG A 220 18.44 3.55 21.43
C ARG A 220 19.73 2.84 21.03
N LYS A 221 19.96 1.63 21.53
CA LYS A 221 21.15 0.82 21.22
C LYS A 221 21.32 0.64 19.71
N ILE A 222 20.24 0.43 18.97
CA ILE A 222 20.28 0.26 17.50
C ILE A 222 20.51 1.60 16.79
N LEU A 223 19.71 2.61 17.14
CA LEU A 223 19.67 3.86 16.39
C LEU A 223 20.90 4.75 16.64
N GLU A 224 21.49 4.69 17.84
CA GLU A 224 22.67 5.49 18.18
C GLU A 224 24.01 4.81 17.85
N ASP A 225 24.01 3.55 17.39
CA ASP A 225 25.22 2.82 17.01
C ASP A 225 25.69 3.29 15.62
N GLU A 226 26.83 3.98 15.55
CA GLU A 226 27.35 4.57 14.31
C GLU A 226 27.77 3.54 13.26
N GLU A 227 28.05 2.30 13.68
CA GLU A 227 28.46 1.23 12.78
C GLU A 227 27.28 0.61 12.04
N ILE A 228 26.06 0.69 12.58
CA ILE A 228 24.86 0.21 11.88
C ILE A 228 24.45 1.26 10.84
N VAL A 229 24.45 0.89 9.56
CA VAL A 229 23.90 1.73 8.48
C VAL A 229 22.38 1.59 8.49
N LYS A 230 21.68 2.72 8.42
CA LYS A 230 20.21 2.77 8.41
C LYS A 230 19.65 3.28 7.09
N VAL A 231 18.38 2.98 6.85
CA VAL A 231 17.60 3.59 5.78
C VAL A 231 16.20 3.90 6.28
N ALA A 232 15.65 5.03 5.86
CA ALA A 232 14.25 5.39 6.10
C ALA A 232 13.70 6.15 4.89
N GLN A 233 12.41 6.38 4.86
CA GLN A 233 11.76 7.21 3.86
C GLN A 233 11.40 8.54 4.51
N ASN A 234 11.89 9.67 3.96
CA ASN A 234 11.63 10.98 4.55
C ASN A 234 12.07 11.04 6.03
N GLN A 235 13.29 10.54 6.29
CA GLN A 235 13.83 10.25 7.62
C GLN A 235 13.80 11.42 8.60
N LEU A 236 13.76 12.66 8.08
CA LEU A 236 13.82 13.87 8.89
C LEU A 236 12.67 13.90 9.90
N TYR A 237 11.51 13.38 9.51
CA TYR A 237 10.37 13.26 10.40
C TYR A 237 10.70 12.34 11.57
N ASP A 238 11.06 11.08 11.31
CA ASP A 238 11.37 10.06 12.31
C ASP A 238 12.48 10.50 13.26
N ILE A 239 13.60 11.00 12.70
CA ILE A 239 14.75 11.46 13.47
C ILE A 239 14.37 12.60 14.39
N SER A 240 13.60 13.58 13.89
CA SER A 240 13.18 14.71 14.71
C SER A 240 12.31 14.26 15.90
N TRP A 241 11.36 13.35 15.67
CA TRP A 241 10.49 12.83 16.72
C TRP A 241 11.25 12.02 17.76
N LEU A 242 12.14 11.12 17.32
CA LEU A 242 13.01 10.34 18.20
C LEU A 242 13.90 11.24 19.07
N ALA A 243 14.48 12.29 18.48
CA ALA A 243 15.31 13.24 19.21
C ALA A 243 14.48 14.10 20.18
N HIS A 244 13.33 14.62 19.77
CA HIS A 244 12.51 15.51 20.60
C HIS A 244 11.81 14.78 21.75
N LYS A 245 11.16 13.64 21.43
CA LYS A 245 10.31 12.89 22.37
C LYS A 245 11.08 11.91 23.23
N GLN A 246 12.05 11.19 22.66
CA GLN A 246 12.74 10.09 23.34
C GLN A 246 14.22 10.37 23.64
N LYS A 247 14.73 11.54 23.24
CA LYS A 247 16.15 11.91 23.36
C LYS A 247 17.07 10.85 22.74
N ILE A 248 16.62 10.23 21.65
CA ILE A 248 17.40 9.26 20.88
C ILE A 248 17.97 10.01 19.67
N LYS A 249 19.29 10.00 19.52
CA LYS A 249 19.98 10.64 18.40
C LYS A 249 20.34 9.57 17.39
N VAL A 250 19.63 9.49 16.26
CA VAL A 250 20.02 8.57 15.18
C VAL A 250 21.41 8.97 14.67
N LYS A 251 22.39 8.07 14.79
CA LYS A 251 23.79 8.31 14.40
C LYS A 251 24.24 7.40 13.27
N GLY A 252 25.46 7.61 12.79
CA GLY A 252 26.04 6.87 11.68
C GLY A 252 25.42 7.27 10.34
N ILE A 253 25.66 6.45 9.32
CA ILE A 253 25.10 6.68 7.98
C ILE A 253 23.61 6.33 8.00
N THR A 254 22.76 7.28 7.60
CA THR A 254 21.34 7.03 7.36
C THR A 254 20.96 7.48 5.95
N HIS A 255 20.57 6.52 5.12
CA HIS A 255 20.05 6.77 3.79
C HIS A 255 18.58 7.20 3.84
N ASP A 256 18.17 8.04 2.89
CA ASP A 256 16.78 8.43 2.70
C ASP A 256 16.33 8.04 1.29
N THR A 257 15.36 7.13 1.18
CA THR A 257 14.83 6.67 -0.10
C THR A 257 14.13 7.79 -0.88
N MET A 258 13.56 8.78 -0.19
CA MET A 258 12.98 9.98 -0.82
C MET A 258 14.07 10.86 -1.44
N HIS A 259 15.21 11.03 -0.77
CA HIS A 259 16.35 11.78 -1.32
C HIS A 259 17.00 11.03 -2.46
N ALA A 260 17.20 9.72 -2.33
CA ALA A 260 17.73 8.88 -3.40
C ALA A 260 16.87 8.98 -4.67
N GLN A 261 15.54 8.89 -4.54
CA GLN A 261 14.63 9.10 -5.67
C GLN A 261 14.75 10.51 -6.24
N HIS A 262 14.79 11.53 -5.38
CA HIS A 262 14.88 12.91 -5.84
C HIS A 262 16.18 13.18 -6.61
N SER A 263 17.29 12.57 -6.22
CA SER A 263 18.55 12.64 -6.96
C SER A 263 18.49 11.89 -8.29
N LEU A 264 17.80 10.75 -8.35
CA LEU A 264 17.72 9.94 -9.57
C LEU A 264 16.71 10.48 -10.60
N GLN A 265 15.54 10.94 -10.13
CA GLN A 265 14.41 11.39 -10.95
C GLN A 265 13.73 12.59 -10.26
N PRO A 266 14.31 13.79 -10.34
CA PRO A 266 13.85 14.95 -9.58
C PRO A 266 12.42 15.40 -9.92
N GLU A 267 11.95 15.12 -11.14
CA GLU A 267 10.61 15.48 -11.62
C GLU A 267 9.53 14.45 -11.27
N GLN A 268 9.91 13.25 -10.81
CA GLN A 268 8.97 12.18 -10.49
C GLN A 268 8.47 12.27 -9.04
N GLU A 269 7.35 11.60 -8.80
CA GLU A 269 6.87 11.37 -7.44
C GLU A 269 7.93 10.62 -6.62
N LYS A 270 7.96 10.90 -5.32
CA LYS A 270 8.96 10.36 -4.38
C LYS A 270 8.35 9.82 -3.10
N GLY A 271 7.02 9.71 -3.05
CA GLY A 271 6.32 9.08 -1.94
C GLY A 271 6.50 7.56 -1.96
N LEU A 272 6.54 6.93 -0.79
CA LEU A 272 6.82 5.49 -0.66
C LEU A 272 5.89 4.60 -1.49
N GLY A 273 4.60 4.94 -1.59
CA GLY A 273 3.65 4.22 -2.43
C GLY A 273 4.02 4.24 -3.92
N PHE A 274 4.53 5.37 -4.41
CA PHE A 274 5.04 5.47 -5.77
C PHE A 274 6.34 4.67 -5.93
N LEU A 275 7.29 4.79 -5.00
CA LEU A 275 8.55 4.03 -5.04
C LEU A 275 8.31 2.52 -5.04
N GLY A 276 7.41 2.03 -4.18
CA GLY A 276 6.97 0.63 -4.19
C GLY A 276 6.41 0.23 -5.56
N SER A 277 5.56 1.07 -6.16
CA SER A 277 4.98 0.78 -7.48
C SER A 277 5.98 0.67 -8.62
N ILE A 278 7.18 1.25 -8.51
CA ILE A 278 8.18 1.24 -9.59
C ILE A 278 9.35 0.30 -9.32
N TYR A 279 9.77 0.16 -8.06
CA TYR A 279 10.96 -0.63 -7.68
C TYR A 279 10.63 -1.98 -7.06
N THR A 280 9.36 -2.24 -6.73
CA THR A 280 8.93 -3.53 -6.16
C THR A 280 7.65 -4.02 -6.82
N ASN A 281 7.24 -5.25 -6.50
CA ASN A 281 5.94 -5.80 -6.85
C ASN A 281 4.94 -5.69 -5.69
N GLU A 282 5.23 -4.83 -4.70
CA GLU A 282 4.39 -4.68 -3.52
C GLU A 282 3.27 -3.67 -3.79
N SER A 283 2.05 -4.04 -3.43
CA SER A 283 0.95 -3.08 -3.37
C SER A 283 1.23 -2.00 -2.31
N ALA A 284 0.60 -0.83 -2.45
CA ALA A 284 0.73 0.22 -1.44
C ALA A 284 0.26 -0.31 -0.08
N TRP A 285 1.16 -0.42 0.89
CA TRP A 285 0.87 -1.05 2.20
C TRP A 285 -0.29 -0.38 2.96
N LYS A 286 -0.53 0.92 2.76
CA LYS A 286 -1.70 1.64 3.27
C LYS A 286 -3.05 1.10 2.76
N THR A 287 -3.02 0.30 1.70
CA THR A 287 -4.19 -0.38 1.14
C THR A 287 -4.32 -1.82 1.63
N LEU A 288 -3.24 -2.43 2.14
CA LEU A 288 -3.26 -3.77 2.75
C LEU A 288 -4.10 -3.80 4.03
N ALA A 289 -4.08 -2.73 4.82
CA ALA A 289 -4.90 -2.61 6.04
C ALA A 289 -6.42 -2.71 5.78
N LYS A 290 -6.88 -2.41 4.55
CA LYS A 290 -8.30 -2.52 4.17
C LYS A 290 -8.75 -3.94 3.80
N PHE A 291 -7.83 -4.89 3.66
CA PHE A 291 -8.15 -6.30 3.46
C PHE A 291 -8.48 -7.03 4.77
N SER A 292 -8.19 -6.42 5.92
CA SER A 292 -8.77 -6.81 7.19
C SER A 292 -10.25 -6.42 7.18
N LYS A 293 -11.16 -7.39 7.36
CA LYS A 293 -12.62 -7.20 7.52
C LYS A 293 -13.03 -6.39 8.77
N SER A 294 -12.13 -5.56 9.30
CA SER A 294 -12.30 -4.75 10.49
C SER A 294 -11.63 -3.40 10.28
N THR A 295 -12.22 -2.55 9.47
CA THR A 295 -12.17 -1.11 9.70
C THR A 295 -13.49 -0.53 9.25
N LYS A 296 -14.35 -0.25 10.24
CA LYS A 296 -15.51 0.60 10.05
C LYS A 296 -15.04 1.87 9.35
N ALA A 297 -15.78 2.28 8.34
CA ALA A 297 -15.61 3.57 7.72
C ALA A 297 -15.69 4.64 8.80
N ASP A 298 -14.62 5.40 8.97
CA ASP A 298 -14.69 6.66 9.72
C ASP A 298 -15.68 7.59 9.02
N GLU A 299 -16.42 8.32 9.85
CA GLU A 299 -17.47 9.30 9.52
C GLU A 299 -17.08 10.33 8.46
#